data_AF-A0A1G2M2K1-F1
#
_entry.id   AF-A0A1G2M2K1-F1
#
_cell.length_a   1.000
_cell.length_b   1.000
_cell.length_c   1.000
_cell.angle_alpha   90.00
_cell.angle_beta   90.00
_cell.angle_gamma   90.00
#
_symmetry.space_group_name_H-M   'P 1'
#
loop_
_entity.id
_entity.type
_entity.pdbx_description
1 polymer ?
#
loop_
_entity_poly.entity_id
_entity_poly.type
_entity_poly.pdbx_seq_one_letter_code
_entity_poly.pdbx_strand_id
1 'polypeptide(L)'
;MNTRKKMNSVEWWVATKSSPTALLKWLKDQYHGEVTAATRMRELILIYPANPKWKQTVETIAQQEETHAQWVGALLTARGVHPEVLQKRERYWENTLKQITDWDTGCAVAAHAEAMRLERIRAICNDPDAPSDVREVFGKILPQEEFHEKAFRSFTTDVAMKRTLEGHLAGMNELGLVP
;
A
#
# COMPACT_ATOMS: atom_id res chain seq x y z
N MET A 1 12.01 -20.22 18.25
CA MET A 1 11.18 -19.20 17.59
C MET A 1 12.10 -18.13 17.06
N ASN A 2 12.21 -17.98 15.73
CA ASN A 2 13.01 -16.92 15.13
C ASN A 2 12.15 -15.65 15.17
N THR A 3 12.26 -14.85 16.22
CA THR A 3 11.54 -13.58 16.34
C THR A 3 12.13 -12.61 15.33
N ARG A 4 11.48 -12.49 14.17
CA ARG A 4 11.85 -11.52 13.15
C ARG A 4 11.89 -10.13 13.80
N LYS A 5 13.03 -9.44 13.75
CA LYS A 5 13.16 -8.07 14.26
C LYS A 5 12.10 -7.19 13.59
N LYS A 6 11.25 -6.54 14.39
CA LYS A 6 10.28 -5.57 13.90
C LYS A 6 10.97 -4.24 13.60
N MET A 7 10.53 -3.55 12.57
CA MET A 7 11.14 -2.31 12.09
C MET A 7 10.08 -1.24 11.82
N ASN A 8 10.37 0.01 12.15
CA ASN A 8 9.60 1.14 11.62
C ASN A 8 9.96 1.40 10.16
N SER A 9 9.26 2.34 9.51
CA SER A 9 9.45 2.66 8.09
C SER A 9 10.89 3.11 7.74
N VAL A 10 11.58 3.82 8.63
CA VAL A 10 12.97 4.27 8.38
C VAL A 10 13.95 3.09 8.49
N GLU A 11 13.84 2.29 9.55
CA GLU A 11 14.69 1.11 9.76
C GLU A 11 14.47 0.06 8.65
N TRP A 12 13.21 -0.14 8.26
CA TRP A 12 12.84 -1.01 7.14
C TRP A 12 13.48 -0.54 5.84
N TRP A 13 13.45 0.77 5.56
CA TRP A 13 14.01 1.31 4.33
C TRP A 13 15.53 1.16 4.29
N VAL A 14 16.23 1.45 5.39
CA VAL A 14 17.69 1.23 5.52
C VAL A 14 18.04 -0.23 5.22
N ALA A 15 17.31 -1.18 5.81
CA ALA A 15 17.55 -2.61 5.57
C ALA A 15 17.25 -3.01 4.11
N THR A 16 16.20 -2.44 3.53
CA THR A 16 15.76 -2.75 2.15
C THR A 16 16.74 -2.20 1.12
N LYS A 17 17.11 -0.92 1.20
CA LYS A 17 18.00 -0.27 0.22
C LYS A 17 19.43 -0.83 0.25
N SER A 18 19.88 -1.32 1.40
CA SER A 18 21.23 -1.89 1.58
C SER A 18 21.39 -3.30 0.99
N SER A 19 20.31 -3.91 0.50
CA SER A 19 20.36 -5.23 -0.11
C SER A 19 19.70 -5.21 -1.49
N PRO A 20 20.45 -5.41 -2.59
CA PRO A 20 19.89 -5.44 -3.94
C PRO A 20 18.75 -6.46 -4.08
N THR A 21 18.88 -7.63 -3.45
CA THR A 21 17.85 -8.66 -3.44
C THR A 21 16.60 -8.22 -2.67
N ALA A 22 16.75 -7.59 -1.50
CA ALA A 22 15.60 -7.11 -0.73
C ALA A 22 14.88 -5.96 -1.45
N LEU A 23 15.63 -5.03 -2.01
CA LEU A 23 15.11 -3.92 -2.81
C LEU A 23 14.33 -4.44 -4.02
N LEU A 24 14.91 -5.36 -4.79
CA LEU A 24 14.24 -5.90 -5.96
C LEU A 24 12.97 -6.68 -5.59
N LYS A 25 13.04 -7.50 -4.53
CA LYS A 25 11.88 -8.21 -4.01
C LYS A 25 10.77 -7.21 -3.63
N TRP A 26 11.13 -6.14 -2.93
CA TRP A 26 10.17 -5.12 -2.53
C TRP A 26 9.55 -4.41 -3.75
N LEU A 27 10.33 -4.04 -4.78
CA LEU A 27 9.79 -3.44 -6.00
C LEU A 27 8.79 -4.36 -6.72
N LYS A 28 9.06 -5.67 -6.79
CA LYS A 28 8.10 -6.66 -7.30
C LYS A 28 6.83 -6.71 -6.45
N ASP A 29 6.99 -6.66 -5.12
CA ASP A 29 5.87 -6.60 -4.19
C ASP A 29 5.05 -5.30 -4.35
N GLN A 30 5.69 -4.16 -4.67
CA GLN A 30 5.00 -2.90 -4.98
C GLN A 30 4.19 -3.03 -6.25
N TYR A 31 4.78 -3.49 -7.36
CA TYR A 31 4.05 -3.68 -8.62
C TYR A 31 2.80 -4.55 -8.43
N HIS A 32 2.95 -5.68 -7.74
CA HIS A 32 1.82 -6.55 -7.40
C HIS A 32 0.78 -5.83 -6.53
N GLY A 33 1.23 -5.02 -5.56
CA GLY A 33 0.35 -4.19 -4.73
C GLY A 33 -0.51 -3.25 -5.57
N GLU A 34 0.10 -2.45 -6.44
CA GLU A 34 -0.61 -1.46 -7.27
C GLU A 34 -1.67 -2.13 -8.16
N VAL A 35 -1.29 -3.23 -8.83
CA VAL A 35 -2.21 -3.94 -9.74
C VAL A 35 -3.40 -4.52 -8.99
N THR A 36 -3.18 -5.04 -7.79
CA THR A 36 -4.26 -5.66 -7.00
C THR A 36 -5.09 -4.63 -6.23
N ALA A 37 -4.54 -3.45 -5.92
CA ALA A 37 -5.25 -2.37 -5.23
C ALA A 37 -6.45 -1.87 -6.06
N ALA A 38 -6.24 -1.57 -7.35
CA ALA A 38 -7.30 -1.12 -8.25
C ALA A 38 -8.49 -2.09 -8.30
N THR A 39 -8.22 -3.40 -8.36
CA THR A 39 -9.25 -4.45 -8.34
C THR A 39 -10.05 -4.43 -7.04
N ARG A 40 -9.37 -4.38 -5.88
CA ARG A 40 -10.06 -4.35 -4.57
C ARG A 40 -10.92 -3.11 -4.38
N MET A 41 -10.47 -1.96 -4.86
CA MET A 41 -11.24 -0.72 -4.80
C MET A 41 -12.53 -0.81 -5.63
N ARG A 42 -12.46 -1.42 -6.81
CA ARG A 42 -13.66 -1.66 -7.64
C ARG A 42 -14.59 -2.70 -7.01
N GLU A 43 -14.06 -3.74 -6.38
CA GLU A 43 -14.87 -4.68 -5.59
C GLU A 43 -15.59 -3.97 -4.44
N LEU A 44 -14.91 -3.12 -3.68
CA LEU A 44 -15.51 -2.29 -2.62
C LEU A 44 -16.67 -1.44 -3.17
N ILE A 45 -16.48 -0.78 -4.31
CA ILE A 45 -17.51 0.01 -5.01
C ILE A 45 -18.72 -0.85 -5.39
N LEU A 46 -18.50 -2.06 -5.89
CA LEU A 46 -19.56 -2.94 -6.37
C LEU A 46 -20.36 -3.57 -5.23
N ILE A 47 -19.67 -4.04 -4.19
CA ILE A 47 -20.27 -4.83 -3.11
C ILE A 47 -21.05 -3.95 -2.13
N TYR A 48 -20.50 -2.80 -1.74
CA TYR A 48 -21.04 -2.01 -0.63
C TYR A 48 -21.76 -0.75 -1.11
N PRO A 49 -22.98 -0.47 -0.61
CA PRO A 49 -23.69 0.77 -0.91
C PRO A 49 -22.97 1.96 -0.26
N ALA A 50 -22.91 3.09 -0.98
CA ALA A 50 -22.24 4.30 -0.50
C ALA A 50 -22.68 5.53 -1.31
N ASN A 51 -22.25 6.70 -0.86
CA ASN A 51 -22.45 7.94 -1.59
C ASN A 51 -21.84 7.84 -3.01
N PRO A 52 -22.59 8.13 -4.09
CA PRO A 52 -22.08 8.05 -5.46
C PRO A 52 -20.82 8.89 -5.71
N LYS A 53 -20.69 10.05 -5.06
CA LYS A 53 -19.49 10.90 -5.18
C LYS A 53 -18.27 10.22 -4.56
N TRP A 54 -18.44 9.52 -3.44
CA TRP A 54 -17.33 8.78 -2.82
C TRP A 54 -16.91 7.60 -3.70
N LYS A 55 -17.87 6.88 -4.29
CA LYS A 55 -17.57 5.82 -5.27
C LYS A 55 -16.80 6.36 -6.48
N GLN A 56 -17.18 7.54 -6.99
CA GLN A 56 -16.44 8.19 -8.06
C GLN A 56 -15.01 8.54 -7.65
N THR A 57 -14.81 9.06 -6.44
CA THR A 57 -13.46 9.32 -5.93
C THR A 57 -12.64 8.03 -5.80
N VAL A 58 -13.22 6.95 -5.29
CA VAL A 58 -12.53 5.65 -5.20
C VAL A 58 -12.19 5.08 -6.59
N GLU A 59 -13.01 5.31 -7.61
CA GLU A 59 -12.68 4.94 -8.99
C GLU A 59 -11.50 5.78 -9.54
N THR A 60 -11.45 7.08 -9.24
CA THR A 60 -10.27 7.91 -9.56
C THR A 60 -9.01 7.36 -8.90
N ILE A 61 -9.10 6.94 -7.63
CA ILE A 61 -7.97 6.32 -6.92
C ILE A 61 -7.56 5.01 -7.61
N ALA A 62 -8.51 4.17 -8.00
CA ALA A 62 -8.20 2.92 -8.72
C ALA A 62 -7.45 3.17 -10.05
N GLN A 63 -7.81 4.23 -10.79
CA GLN A 63 -7.09 4.63 -12.02
C GLN A 63 -5.69 5.18 -11.73
N GLN A 64 -5.52 5.87 -10.61
CA GLN A 64 -4.21 6.31 -10.13
C GLN A 64 -3.32 5.11 -9.79
N GLU A 65 -3.87 4.08 -9.14
CA GLU A 65 -3.13 2.85 -8.84
C GLU A 65 -2.71 2.07 -10.09
N GLU A 66 -3.53 2.06 -11.15
CA GLU A 66 -3.12 1.53 -12.45
C GLU A 66 -1.94 2.32 -13.05
N THR A 67 -1.95 3.64 -12.88
CA THR A 67 -0.84 4.50 -13.31
C THR A 67 0.41 4.23 -12.47
N HIS A 68 0.27 4.03 -11.16
CA HIS A 68 1.37 3.64 -10.29
C HIS A 68 1.97 2.29 -10.71
N ALA A 69 1.12 1.30 -11.02
CA ALA A 69 1.56 0.00 -11.53
C ALA A 69 2.38 0.14 -12.81
N GLN A 70 1.99 1.04 -13.71
CA GLN A 70 2.76 1.34 -14.93
C GLN A 70 4.13 1.94 -14.60
N TRP A 71 4.20 2.91 -13.68
CA TRP A 71 5.48 3.53 -13.28
C TRP A 71 6.42 2.53 -12.58
N VAL A 72 5.91 1.74 -11.65
CA VAL A 72 6.72 0.69 -10.97
C VAL A 72 7.11 -0.41 -11.96
N GLY A 73 6.23 -0.77 -12.89
CA GLY A 73 6.53 -1.73 -13.96
C GLY A 73 7.63 -1.24 -14.90
N ALA A 74 7.60 0.04 -15.28
CA ALA A 74 8.66 0.67 -16.07
C ALA A 74 9.99 0.68 -15.31
N LEU A 75 9.98 0.96 -14.01
CA LEU A 75 11.17 0.89 -13.14
C LEU A 75 11.77 -0.53 -13.08
N LEU A 76 10.92 -1.55 -12.90
CA LEU A 76 11.37 -2.95 -12.94
C LEU A 76 11.99 -3.29 -14.28
N THR A 77 11.34 -2.90 -15.39
CA THR A 77 11.82 -3.16 -16.75
C THR A 77 13.17 -2.49 -17.01
N ALA A 78 13.34 -1.23 -16.60
CA ALA A 78 14.61 -0.49 -16.71
C ALA A 78 15.74 -1.15 -15.89
N ARG A 79 15.39 -1.88 -14.82
CA ARG A 79 16.31 -2.68 -14.01
C ARG A 79 16.50 -4.11 -14.53
N GLY A 80 16.02 -4.42 -15.73
CA GLY A 80 16.16 -5.73 -16.37
C GLY A 80 15.23 -6.81 -15.79
N VAL A 81 14.13 -6.43 -15.16
CA VAL A 81 13.19 -7.35 -14.50
C VAL A 81 11.81 -7.22 -15.11
N HIS A 82 11.24 -8.35 -15.52
CA HIS A 82 9.87 -8.39 -16.04
C HIS A 82 8.85 -8.11 -14.90
N PRO A 83 7.94 -7.13 -15.06
CA PRO A 83 6.86 -6.90 -14.11
C PRO A 83 5.83 -8.03 -14.20
N GLU A 84 5.48 -8.63 -13.07
CA GLU A 84 4.51 -9.73 -13.02
C GLU A 84 3.66 -9.67 -11.75
N VAL A 85 2.39 -10.03 -11.87
CA VAL A 85 1.53 -10.23 -10.70
C VAL A 85 1.95 -11.54 -10.04
N LEU A 86 2.50 -11.43 -8.83
CA LEU A 86 3.03 -12.56 -8.09
C LEU A 86 1.92 -13.52 -7.63
N GLN A 87 2.15 -14.83 -7.78
CA GLN A 87 1.41 -15.86 -7.06
C GLN A 87 2.01 -16.01 -5.66
N LYS A 88 1.44 -15.32 -4.68
CA LYS A 88 1.95 -15.33 -3.30
C LYS A 88 0.84 -15.25 -2.27
N ARG A 89 1.18 -15.64 -1.05
CA ARG A 89 0.33 -15.41 0.12
C ARG A 89 0.31 -13.93 0.49
N GLU A 90 -0.88 -13.37 0.64
CA GLU A 90 -1.08 -11.96 0.97
C GLU A 90 -1.33 -11.76 2.47
N ARG A 91 -0.29 -12.02 3.27
CA ARG A 91 -0.37 -12.14 4.73
C ARG A 91 -0.94 -10.91 5.45
N TYR A 92 -0.73 -9.71 4.90
CA TYR A 92 -1.38 -8.49 5.42
C TYR A 92 -2.90 -8.54 5.18
N TRP A 93 -3.30 -8.79 3.92
CA TRP A 93 -4.69 -8.79 3.50
C TRP A 93 -5.53 -9.91 4.14
N GLU A 94 -4.95 -11.07 4.42
CA GLU A 94 -5.63 -12.14 5.17
C GLU A 94 -6.06 -11.72 6.58
N ASN A 95 -5.38 -10.75 7.18
CA ASN A 95 -5.71 -10.24 8.51
C ASN A 95 -6.72 -9.08 8.46
N THR A 96 -6.73 -8.30 7.38
CA THR A 96 -7.52 -7.07 7.27
C THR A 96 -8.83 -7.24 6.49
N LEU A 97 -8.83 -8.00 5.39
CA LEU A 97 -10.00 -8.11 4.49
C LEU A 97 -11.21 -8.73 5.19
N LYS A 98 -11.00 -9.66 6.11
CA LYS A 98 -12.07 -10.29 6.92
C LYS A 98 -12.84 -9.31 7.82
N GLN A 99 -12.33 -8.10 8.00
CA GLN A 99 -12.94 -7.06 8.85
C GLN A 99 -13.81 -6.09 8.05
N ILE A 100 -13.79 -6.20 6.72
CA ILE A 100 -14.63 -5.42 5.82
C ILE A 100 -16.02 -6.05 5.82
N THR A 101 -16.98 -5.34 6.41
CA THR A 101 -18.37 -5.79 6.54
C THR A 101 -19.36 -4.79 5.94
N ASP A 102 -18.90 -3.57 5.66
CA ASP A 102 -19.65 -2.44 5.15
C ASP A 102 -18.68 -1.44 4.48
N TRP A 103 -19.22 -0.37 3.90
CA TRP A 103 -18.42 0.69 3.27
C TRP A 103 -17.43 1.33 4.24
N ASP A 104 -17.88 1.68 5.45
CA ASP A 104 -17.04 2.37 6.44
C ASP A 104 -15.83 1.52 6.85
N THR A 105 -16.03 0.24 7.13
CA THR A 105 -14.95 -0.71 7.46
C THR A 105 -14.05 -0.98 6.27
N GLY A 106 -14.58 -1.01 5.04
CA GLY A 106 -13.79 -1.07 3.81
C GLY A 106 -12.86 0.14 3.65
N CYS A 107 -13.41 1.35 3.76
CA CYS A 107 -12.62 2.59 3.72
C CYS A 107 -11.64 2.70 4.89
N ALA A 108 -11.98 2.20 6.08
CA ALA A 108 -11.06 2.17 7.21
C ALA A 108 -9.87 1.23 6.97
N VAL A 109 -10.10 0.03 6.42
CA VAL A 109 -9.02 -0.89 6.05
C VAL A 109 -8.13 -0.27 4.97
N ALA A 110 -8.72 0.38 3.96
CA ALA A 110 -7.97 1.10 2.95
C ALA A 110 -7.13 2.23 3.56
N ALA A 111 -7.72 3.10 4.39
CA ALA A 111 -7.01 4.21 5.05
C ALA A 111 -5.81 3.73 5.88
N HIS A 112 -5.95 2.64 6.64
CA HIS A 112 -4.82 2.02 7.37
C HIS A 112 -3.72 1.51 6.43
N ALA A 113 -4.08 0.89 5.31
CA ALA A 113 -3.12 0.41 4.33
C ALA A 113 -2.38 1.57 3.66
N GLU A 114 -3.11 2.61 3.25
CA GLU A 114 -2.55 3.83 2.65
C GLU A 114 -1.62 4.55 3.62
N ALA A 115 -2.01 4.74 4.88
CA ALA A 115 -1.17 5.41 5.88
C ALA A 115 0.18 4.68 6.08
N MET A 116 0.15 3.35 6.24
CA MET A 116 1.36 2.53 6.32
C MET A 116 2.21 2.60 5.05
N ARG A 117 1.58 2.69 3.88
CA ARG A 117 2.29 2.82 2.60
C ARG A 117 2.95 4.19 2.45
N LEU A 118 2.21 5.24 2.77
CA LEU A 118 2.63 6.62 2.73
C LEU A 118 3.85 6.89 3.62
N GLU A 119 3.89 6.34 4.84
CA GLU A 119 5.07 6.46 5.72
C GLU A 119 6.34 5.87 5.09
N ARG A 120 6.23 4.73 4.40
CA ARG A 120 7.36 4.10 3.71
C ARG A 120 7.81 4.90 2.50
N ILE A 121 6.86 5.43 1.72
CA ILE A 121 7.16 6.30 0.57
C ILE A 121 7.85 7.58 1.03
N ARG A 122 7.40 8.18 2.14
CA ARG A 122 8.08 9.32 2.76
C ARG A 122 9.50 8.99 3.20
N ALA A 123 9.72 7.81 3.82
CA ALA A 123 11.06 7.36 4.20
C ALA A 123 12.01 7.25 2.99
N ILE A 124 11.50 6.76 1.85
CA ILE A 124 12.25 6.68 0.59
C ILE A 124 12.55 8.08 0.02
N CYS A 125 11.53 8.94 -0.04
CA CYS A 125 11.66 10.26 -0.66
C CYS A 125 12.57 11.20 0.13
N ASN A 126 12.56 11.08 1.46
CA ASN A 126 13.40 11.89 2.36
C ASN A 126 14.84 11.38 2.48
N ASP A 127 15.16 10.22 1.91
CA ASP A 127 16.49 9.64 1.96
C ASP A 127 17.36 10.14 0.78
N PRO A 128 18.41 10.96 1.03
CA PRO A 128 19.27 11.47 -0.01
C PRO A 128 20.05 10.36 -0.73
N ASP A 129 20.28 9.22 -0.06
CA ASP A 129 21.04 8.08 -0.56
C ASP A 129 20.15 6.99 -1.18
N ALA A 130 18.83 7.19 -1.26
CA ALA A 130 17.96 6.30 -2.01
C ALA A 130 18.39 6.27 -3.49
N PRO A 131 18.33 5.11 -4.18
CA PRO A 131 18.58 5.05 -5.62
C PRO A 131 17.73 6.08 -6.35
N SER A 132 18.35 6.88 -7.21
CA SER A 132 17.72 8.08 -7.78
C SER A 132 16.47 7.77 -8.60
N ASP A 133 16.48 6.66 -9.34
CA ASP A 133 15.36 6.14 -10.12
C ASP A 133 14.18 5.70 -9.23
N VAL A 134 14.46 5.04 -8.10
CA VAL A 134 13.45 4.68 -7.11
C VAL A 134 12.87 5.96 -6.49
N ARG A 135 13.71 6.87 -6.03
CA ARG A 135 13.26 8.13 -5.43
C ARG A 135 12.41 8.96 -6.41
N GLU A 136 12.78 9.00 -7.69
CA GLU A 136 12.00 9.70 -8.71
C GLU A 136 10.61 9.09 -8.90
N VAL A 137 10.51 7.77 -9.04
CA VAL A 137 9.23 7.07 -9.24
C VAL A 137 8.33 7.25 -8.02
N PHE A 138 8.85 7.00 -6.82
CA PHE A 138 8.06 7.14 -5.60
C PHE A 138 7.75 8.61 -5.25
N GLY A 139 8.56 9.56 -5.72
CA GLY A 139 8.25 10.98 -5.66
C GLY A 139 7.06 11.39 -6.53
N LYS A 140 6.83 10.72 -7.67
CA LYS A 140 5.62 10.92 -8.50
C LYS A 140 4.36 10.32 -7.86
N ILE A 141 4.53 9.19 -7.16
CA ILE A 141 3.45 8.46 -6.46
C ILE A 141 3.02 9.21 -5.19
N LEU A 142 3.97 9.75 -4.41
CA LEU A 142 3.73 10.38 -3.11
C LEU A 142 2.51 11.32 -3.04
N PRO A 143 2.36 12.34 -3.90
CA PRO A 143 1.20 13.24 -3.79
C PRO A 143 -0.15 12.55 -4.04
N GLN A 144 -0.17 11.44 -4.80
CA GLN A 144 -1.39 10.66 -5.03
C GLN A 144 -1.72 9.83 -3.79
N GLU A 145 -0.73 9.20 -3.15
CA GLU A 145 -0.92 8.47 -1.90
C GLU A 145 -1.39 9.36 -0.74
N GLU A 146 -0.89 10.59 -0.67
CA GLU A 146 -1.38 11.59 0.30
C GLU A 146 -2.85 11.92 0.07
N PHE A 147 -3.28 11.96 -1.20
CA PHE A 147 -4.68 12.10 -1.53
C PHE A 147 -5.49 10.84 -1.19
N HIS A 148 -4.96 9.65 -1.47
CA HIS A 148 -5.63 8.37 -1.22
C HIS A 148 -5.94 8.17 0.27
N GLU A 149 -4.91 8.31 1.13
CA GLU A 149 -5.06 8.19 2.58
C GLU A 149 -6.12 9.17 3.09
N LYS A 150 -6.00 10.44 2.70
CA LYS A 150 -6.94 11.49 3.12
C LYS A 150 -8.36 11.21 2.65
N ALA A 151 -8.52 10.74 1.42
CA ALA A 151 -9.82 10.41 0.85
C ALA A 151 -10.47 9.26 1.62
N PHE A 152 -9.79 8.12 1.77
CA PHE A 152 -10.34 6.97 2.51
C PHE A 152 -10.62 7.31 3.97
N ARG A 153 -9.74 8.10 4.61
CA ARG A 153 -9.96 8.57 5.97
C ARG A 153 -11.23 9.43 6.10
N SER A 154 -11.55 10.21 5.08
CA SER A 154 -12.77 11.04 5.04
C SER A 154 -14.06 10.26 4.71
N PHE A 155 -13.94 9.04 4.18
CA PHE A 155 -15.07 8.18 3.80
C PHE A 155 -15.44 7.16 4.89
N THR A 156 -14.77 7.23 6.03
CA THR A 156 -14.97 6.32 7.15
C THR A 156 -15.19 7.08 8.45
N THR A 157 -15.51 6.35 9.51
CA THR A 157 -15.76 6.87 10.85
C THR A 157 -14.65 6.43 11.82
N ASP A 158 -14.49 7.17 12.91
CA ASP A 158 -13.53 6.80 13.98
C ASP A 158 -13.86 5.44 14.60
N VAL A 159 -15.15 5.09 14.64
CA VAL A 159 -15.62 3.78 15.11
C VAL A 159 -15.13 2.68 14.16
N ALA A 160 -15.29 2.85 12.85
CA ALA A 160 -14.79 1.88 11.87
C ALA A 160 -13.26 1.78 11.89
N MET A 161 -12.54 2.90 11.96
CA MET A 161 -11.08 2.94 12.12
C MET A 161 -10.61 2.14 13.34
N LYS A 162 -11.29 2.29 14.49
CA LYS A 162 -10.97 1.54 15.71
C LYS A 162 -11.30 0.05 15.56
N ARG A 163 -12.43 -0.29 14.93
CA ARG A 163 -12.83 -1.69 14.69
C ARG A 163 -11.84 -2.44 13.81
N THR A 164 -11.22 -1.76 12.86
CA THR A 164 -10.30 -2.39 11.89
C THR A 164 -8.82 -2.35 12.30
N LEU A 165 -8.50 -1.63 13.39
CA LEU A 165 -7.12 -1.43 13.85
C LEU A 165 -6.43 -2.73 14.24
N GLU A 166 -7.12 -3.67 14.90
CA GLU A 166 -6.50 -4.94 15.32
C GLU A 166 -6.02 -5.74 14.10
N GLY A 167 -6.82 -5.80 13.03
CA GLY A 167 -6.43 -6.45 11.78
C GLY A 167 -5.25 -5.79 11.12
N HIS A 168 -5.26 -4.45 11.10
CA HIS A 168 -4.16 -3.67 10.58
C HIS A 168 -2.85 -3.99 11.30
N LEU A 169 -2.85 -3.93 12.64
CA LEU A 169 -1.67 -4.22 13.45
C LEU A 169 -1.21 -5.68 13.30
N ALA A 170 -2.14 -6.64 13.23
CA ALA A 170 -1.81 -8.04 12.95
C ALA A 170 -1.16 -8.21 11.55
N GLY A 171 -1.69 -7.51 10.54
CA GLY A 171 -1.11 -7.47 9.19
C GLY A 171 0.28 -6.85 9.16
N MET A 172 0.50 -5.72 9.85
CA MET A 172 1.83 -5.11 10.00
C MET A 172 2.82 -6.07 10.66
N ASN A 173 2.38 -6.76 11.72
CA ASN A 173 3.21 -7.74 12.43
C ASN A 173 3.65 -8.89 11.50
N GLU A 174 2.78 -9.38 10.61
CA GLU A 174 3.16 -10.38 9.59
C GLU A 174 4.24 -9.85 8.63
N LEU A 175 4.20 -8.55 8.31
CA LEU A 175 5.23 -7.90 7.50
C LEU A 175 6.52 -7.62 8.28
N GLY A 176 6.52 -7.80 9.61
CA GLY A 176 7.64 -7.44 10.47
C GLY A 176 7.75 -5.93 10.70
N LEU A 177 6.62 -5.22 10.62
CA LEU A 177 6.54 -3.77 10.75
C LEU A 177 5.92 -3.37 12.10
N VAL A 178 6.29 -2.19 12.56
CA VAL A 178 5.63 -1.44 13.65
C VAL A 178 5.36 -0.02 13.17
N PRO A 179 4.32 0.65 13.72
CA PRO A 179 4.13 2.09 13.55
C PRO A 179 5.38 2.87 13.99
#